data_AF-A0AA88NQ05-F1
#
_entry.id   AF-A0AA88NQ05-F1
#
_cell.length_a   1.000
_cell.length_b   1.000
_cell.length_c   1.000
_cell.angle_alpha   90.00
_cell.angle_beta   90.00
_cell.angle_gamma   90.00
#
_symmetry.space_group_name_H-M   'P 1'
#
loop_
_entity.id
_entity.type
_entity.pdbx_description
1 polymer ?
#
loop_
_entity_poly.entity_id
_entity_poly.type
_entity_poly.pdbx_seq_one_letter_code
_entity_poly.pdbx_strand_id
1 'polypeptide(L)'
;MHKKSVFFPGCIKVVFRKGPLGYLLQDPTEEARVINVNPALQDKSAPKKEELVRQDALAVVRQRGGDASDKREVLGEYILQFGKYKGKSFRWLLENDMGYTIYLIKNLQQEEAMGVFTSEGPSKSSLLSFYNYACSFNEIQFLLSYVSKNLGAPAASSEGDQLVGFGAHAKSTWQEIWNNRADGYASFILGATCVPGTRMYKLQQYLRNQMQSARPPVVASSAASKPTVRECDAEHLPLQATVAV
;
A
#
# COMPACT_ATOMS: atom_id res chain seq x y z
N MET A 1 -20.19 -48.13 11.36
CA MET A 1 -18.77 -47.74 11.49
C MET A 1 -18.64 -46.70 12.61
N HIS A 2 -18.13 -47.07 13.77
CA HIS A 2 -17.91 -46.13 14.87
C HIS A 2 -16.65 -45.31 14.58
N LYS A 3 -16.80 -44.00 14.31
CA LYS A 3 -15.66 -43.08 14.28
C LYS A 3 -15.12 -43.01 15.71
N LYS A 4 -13.99 -43.66 15.97
CA LYS A 4 -13.21 -43.41 17.19
C LYS A 4 -12.85 -41.92 17.16
N SER A 5 -13.44 -41.14 18.06
CA SER A 5 -13.04 -39.75 18.27
C SER A 5 -11.67 -39.81 18.94
N VAL A 6 -10.62 -39.53 18.17
CA VAL A 6 -9.27 -39.36 18.71
C VAL A 6 -9.24 -37.96 19.31
N PHE A 7 -8.97 -37.88 20.61
CA PHE A 7 -8.88 -36.62 21.33
C PHE A 7 -7.44 -36.12 21.34
N PHE A 8 -7.23 -34.89 20.87
CA PHE A 8 -5.93 -34.22 20.85
C PHE A 8 -5.93 -33.04 21.83
N PRO A 9 -5.42 -33.21 23.07
CA PRO A 9 -5.48 -32.17 24.11
C PRO A 9 -4.66 -30.92 23.76
N GLY A 10 -3.68 -31.05 22.86
CA GLY A 10 -2.78 -29.97 22.45
C GLY A 10 -3.18 -29.27 21.16
N CYS A 11 -4.39 -29.47 20.65
CA CYS A 11 -4.83 -28.81 19.41
C CYS A 11 -4.99 -27.30 19.63
N ILE A 12 -4.36 -26.50 18.77
CA ILE A 12 -4.39 -25.03 18.85
C ILE A 12 -5.10 -24.47 17.62
N LYS A 13 -5.92 -23.43 17.82
CA LYS A 13 -6.58 -22.66 16.74
C LYS A 13 -5.95 -21.28 16.59
N VAL A 14 -6.09 -20.68 15.40
CA VAL A 14 -5.69 -19.29 15.18
C VAL A 14 -6.65 -18.37 15.95
N VAL A 15 -6.10 -17.39 16.68
CA VAL A 15 -6.88 -16.37 17.37
C VAL A 15 -6.83 -15.06 16.61
N PHE A 16 -7.82 -14.83 15.75
CA PHE A 16 -7.91 -13.59 14.98
C PHE A 16 -8.24 -12.38 15.87
N ARG A 17 -7.43 -11.32 15.74
CA ARG A 17 -7.72 -10.03 16.38
C ARG A 17 -8.90 -9.34 15.69
N LYS A 18 -9.89 -8.96 16.48
CA LYS A 18 -11.12 -8.30 16.01
C LYS A 18 -11.34 -6.98 16.75
N GLY A 19 -11.83 -5.98 16.03
CA GLY A 19 -12.21 -4.69 16.62
C GLY A 19 -13.58 -4.75 17.30
N PRO A 20 -14.07 -3.62 17.86
CA PRO A 20 -15.35 -3.55 18.56
C PRO A 20 -16.56 -3.99 17.70
N LEU A 21 -16.46 -3.81 16.38
CA LEU A 21 -17.49 -4.20 15.41
C LEU A 21 -17.33 -5.64 14.90
N GLY A 22 -16.38 -6.42 15.44
CA GLY A 22 -16.15 -7.81 15.05
C GLY A 22 -15.32 -8.01 13.78
N TYR A 23 -14.94 -6.94 13.07
CA TYR A 23 -14.06 -7.01 11.90
C TYR A 23 -12.61 -7.29 12.29
N LEU A 24 -11.88 -7.98 11.41
CA LEU A 24 -10.46 -8.25 11.59
C LEU A 24 -9.64 -6.96 11.68
N LEU A 25 -8.82 -6.83 12.71
CA LEU A 25 -7.87 -5.73 12.85
C LEU A 25 -6.68 -5.98 11.92
N GLN A 26 -6.40 -5.02 11.04
CA GLN A 26 -5.28 -5.10 10.10
C GLN A 26 -3.99 -4.52 10.65
N ASP A 27 -4.06 -3.59 11.61
CA ASP A 27 -2.88 -2.97 12.20
C ASP A 27 -2.02 -3.99 12.93
N PRO A 28 -0.68 -3.96 12.77
CA PRO A 28 0.22 -4.87 13.46
C PRO A 28 0.08 -4.76 15.00
N THR A 29 0.32 -5.85 15.73
CA THR A 29 0.52 -5.80 17.19
C THR A 29 1.78 -5.01 17.54
N GLU A 30 1.95 -4.68 18.81
CA GLU A 30 3.20 -4.04 19.26
C GLU A 30 4.40 -4.97 19.04
N GLU A 31 4.27 -6.28 19.26
CA GLU A 31 5.35 -7.24 18.97
C GLU A 31 5.73 -7.24 17.49
N ALA A 32 4.74 -7.17 16.59
CA ALA A 32 4.97 -7.07 15.15
C ALA A 32 5.57 -5.71 14.76
N ARG A 33 5.12 -4.61 15.37
CA ARG A 33 5.67 -3.25 15.17
C ARG A 33 7.14 -3.18 15.50
N VAL A 34 7.56 -3.76 16.62
CA VAL A 34 8.96 -3.76 17.06
C VAL A 34 9.86 -4.43 16.02
N ILE A 35 9.45 -5.58 15.46
CA ILE A 35 10.21 -6.27 14.39
C ILE A 35 10.21 -5.45 13.09
N ASN A 36 9.10 -4.77 12.78
CA ASN A 36 8.97 -3.94 11.60
C ASN A 36 9.90 -2.70 11.65
N VAL A 37 10.02 -2.06 12.82
CA VAL A 37 10.83 -0.84 13.00
C VAL A 37 12.31 -1.15 13.21
N ASN A 38 12.65 -2.35 13.69
CA ASN A 38 14.04 -2.75 13.95
C ASN A 38 14.48 -3.92 13.04
N PRO A 39 15.12 -3.63 11.89
CA PRO A 39 15.65 -4.65 10.98
C PRO A 39 16.69 -5.60 11.59
N ALA A 40 17.30 -5.26 12.74
CA ALA A 40 18.23 -6.15 13.43
C ALA A 40 17.53 -7.37 14.06
N LEU A 41 16.21 -7.29 14.29
CA LEU A 41 15.39 -8.40 14.81
C LEU A 41 14.89 -9.35 13.71
N GLN A 42 15.13 -9.02 12.44
CA GLN A 42 14.68 -9.83 11.30
C GLN A 42 15.69 -10.93 11.01
N ASP A 43 15.20 -12.15 10.83
CA ASP A 43 16.04 -13.30 10.47
C ASP A 43 16.58 -13.15 9.03
N LYS A 44 17.90 -13.13 8.90
CA LYS A 44 18.63 -13.00 7.62
C LYS A 44 19.28 -14.31 7.16
N SER A 45 19.01 -15.43 7.84
CA SER A 45 19.51 -16.74 7.45
C SER A 45 19.03 -17.13 6.05
N ALA A 46 19.60 -18.19 5.46
CA ALA A 46 19.09 -18.74 4.21
C ALA A 46 17.72 -19.43 4.41
N PRO A 47 16.79 -19.36 3.45
CA PRO A 47 15.53 -20.11 3.50
C PRO A 47 15.77 -21.63 3.59
N LYS A 48 15.06 -22.31 4.50
CA LYS A 48 15.04 -23.77 4.58
C LYS A 48 14.13 -24.36 3.51
N LYS A 49 14.47 -25.57 3.04
CA LYS A 49 13.59 -26.36 2.15
C LYS A 49 12.28 -26.71 2.87
N GLU A 50 11.19 -26.74 2.10
CA GLU A 50 9.84 -27.00 2.62
C GLU A 50 9.75 -28.31 3.40
N GLU A 51 10.39 -29.38 2.95
CA GLU A 51 10.38 -30.68 3.64
C GLU A 51 10.94 -30.58 5.06
N LEU A 52 12.01 -29.80 5.28
CA LEU A 52 12.57 -29.58 6.62
C LEU A 52 11.62 -28.75 7.49
N VAL A 53 11.00 -27.71 6.92
CA VAL A 53 10.00 -26.90 7.63
C VAL A 53 8.80 -27.76 8.05
N ARG A 54 8.36 -28.68 7.17
CA ARG A 54 7.29 -29.63 7.44
C ARG A 54 7.66 -30.60 8.56
N GLN A 55 8.87 -31.15 8.55
CA GLN A 55 9.34 -32.06 9.59
C GLN A 55 9.43 -31.38 10.96
N ASP A 56 9.99 -30.16 11.01
CA ASP A 56 10.05 -29.34 12.21
C ASP A 56 8.64 -29.06 12.75
N ALA A 57 7.71 -28.66 11.88
CA ALA A 57 6.31 -28.40 12.25
C ALA A 57 5.59 -29.64 12.81
N LEU A 58 5.77 -30.81 12.17
CA LEU A 58 5.20 -32.07 12.65
C LEU A 58 5.74 -32.46 14.03
N ALA A 59 7.04 -32.23 14.28
CA ALA A 59 7.64 -32.48 15.59
C ALA A 59 7.01 -31.59 16.67
N VAL A 60 6.83 -30.29 16.39
CA VAL A 60 6.17 -29.34 17.29
C VAL A 60 4.73 -29.74 17.61
N VAL A 61 3.93 -30.09 16.58
CA VAL A 61 2.54 -30.54 16.77
C VAL A 61 2.47 -31.78 17.65
N ARG A 62 3.34 -32.78 17.40
CA ARG A 62 3.40 -34.00 18.22
C ARG A 62 3.82 -33.72 19.65
N GLN A 63 4.85 -32.89 19.83
CA GLN A 63 5.39 -32.57 21.16
C GLN A 63 4.34 -31.93 22.08
N ARG A 64 3.47 -31.07 21.53
CA ARG A 64 2.37 -30.47 22.31
C ARG A 64 1.15 -31.37 22.48
N GLY A 65 1.08 -32.52 21.80
CA GLY A 65 -0.10 -33.40 21.79
C GLY A 65 -1.24 -32.94 20.86
N GLY A 66 -0.90 -32.24 19.78
CA GLY A 66 -1.83 -31.81 18.73
C GLY A 66 -2.08 -32.88 17.65
N ASP A 67 -2.93 -32.58 16.67
CA ASP A 67 -3.27 -33.49 15.58
C ASP A 67 -2.30 -33.33 14.39
N ALA A 68 -1.30 -34.19 14.31
CA ALA A 68 -0.35 -34.20 13.19
C ALA A 68 -0.97 -34.67 11.85
N SER A 69 -2.21 -35.19 11.87
CA SER A 69 -2.97 -35.53 10.67
C SER A 69 -3.81 -34.35 10.14
N ASP A 70 -4.12 -33.36 10.99
CA ASP A 70 -4.73 -32.10 10.56
C ASP A 70 -3.69 -31.24 9.83
N LYS A 71 -3.80 -31.20 8.51
CA LYS A 71 -2.94 -30.39 7.64
C LYS A 71 -2.91 -28.91 8.04
N ARG A 72 -4.04 -28.35 8.49
CA ARG A 72 -4.12 -26.95 8.88
C ARG A 72 -3.40 -26.71 10.20
N GLU A 73 -3.51 -27.63 11.15
CA GLU A 73 -2.75 -27.53 12.40
C GLU A 73 -1.24 -27.57 12.15
N VAL A 74 -0.80 -28.48 11.27
CA VAL A 74 0.60 -28.60 10.86
C VAL A 74 1.08 -27.35 10.12
N LEU A 75 0.31 -26.84 9.16
CA LEU A 75 0.64 -25.60 8.45
C LEU A 75 0.72 -24.38 9.38
N GLY A 76 -0.09 -24.34 10.45
CA GLY A 76 0.01 -23.28 11.45
C GLY A 76 1.39 -23.20 12.12
N GLU A 77 2.12 -24.32 12.20
CA GLU A 77 3.47 -24.42 12.75
C GLU A 77 4.59 -24.26 11.72
N TYR A 78 4.26 -24.10 10.43
CA TYR A 78 5.28 -23.80 9.44
C TYR A 78 5.92 -22.45 9.78
N ILE A 79 7.25 -22.44 9.80
CA ILE A 79 8.01 -21.21 9.99
C ILE A 79 8.15 -20.50 8.65
N LEU A 80 7.81 -19.20 8.62
CA LEU A 80 8.01 -18.31 7.48
C LEU A 80 9.48 -18.36 7.05
N GLN A 81 9.70 -18.63 5.77
CA GLN A 81 11.03 -18.64 5.15
C GLN A 81 11.33 -17.36 4.34
N PHE A 82 10.47 -16.35 4.44
CA PHE A 82 10.53 -15.12 3.64
C PHE A 82 10.08 -13.90 4.46
N GLY A 83 10.42 -12.71 3.93
CA GLY A 83 9.93 -11.42 4.41
C GLY A 83 10.43 -11.01 5.79
N LYS A 84 9.92 -9.87 6.28
CA LYS A 84 10.34 -9.26 7.56
C LYS A 84 10.03 -10.08 8.81
N TYR A 85 9.07 -11.01 8.72
CA TYR A 85 8.70 -11.91 9.82
C TYR A 85 9.25 -13.33 9.64
N LYS A 86 10.29 -13.50 8.80
CA LYS A 86 11.01 -14.77 8.71
C LYS A 86 11.39 -15.27 10.11
N GLY A 87 11.19 -16.57 10.36
CA GLY A 87 11.41 -17.17 11.67
C GLY A 87 10.17 -17.22 12.57
N LYS A 88 9.08 -16.54 12.21
CA LYS A 88 7.77 -16.68 12.89
C LYS A 88 6.91 -17.75 12.23
N SER A 89 6.00 -18.36 12.98
CA SER A 89 5.07 -19.35 12.40
C SER A 89 3.99 -18.68 11.55
N PHE A 90 3.39 -19.44 10.65
CA PHE A 90 2.25 -18.96 9.86
C PHE A 90 1.10 -18.51 10.77
N ARG A 91 0.79 -19.29 11.81
CA ARG A 91 -0.19 -18.92 12.84
C ARG A 91 0.14 -17.57 13.47
N TRP A 92 1.40 -17.37 13.88
CA TRP A 92 1.83 -16.12 14.50
C TRP A 92 1.53 -14.93 13.59
N LEU A 93 1.82 -15.02 12.29
CA LEU A 93 1.56 -13.93 11.36
C LEU A 93 0.07 -13.60 11.25
N LEU A 94 -0.81 -14.62 11.18
CA LEU A 94 -2.26 -14.40 11.15
C LEU A 94 -2.79 -13.71 12.42
N GLU A 95 -2.16 -13.95 13.56
CA GLU A 95 -2.55 -13.36 14.84
C GLU A 95 -2.00 -11.94 15.01
N ASN A 96 -0.82 -11.65 14.45
CA ASN A 96 -0.05 -10.46 14.78
C ASN A 96 -0.04 -9.37 13.70
N ASP A 97 -0.18 -9.69 12.41
CA ASP A 97 -0.17 -8.69 11.34
C ASP A 97 -1.04 -9.11 10.15
N MET A 98 -2.33 -8.78 10.25
CA MET A 98 -3.30 -9.14 9.22
C MET A 98 -3.21 -8.24 7.98
N GLY A 99 -2.81 -6.98 8.14
CA GLY A 99 -2.52 -6.10 7.01
C GLY A 99 -1.43 -6.67 6.11
N TYR A 100 -0.33 -7.16 6.71
CA TYR A 100 0.74 -7.80 5.94
C TYR A 100 0.29 -9.12 5.30
N THR A 101 -0.53 -9.91 5.98
CA THR A 101 -1.12 -11.13 5.40
C THR A 101 -1.93 -10.81 4.13
N ILE A 102 -2.80 -9.81 4.17
CA ILE A 102 -3.61 -9.38 3.01
C ILE A 102 -2.72 -8.82 1.89
N TYR A 103 -1.69 -8.04 2.24
CA TYR A 103 -0.71 -7.55 1.27
C TYR A 103 -0.03 -8.69 0.52
N LEU A 104 0.47 -9.71 1.24
CA LEU A 104 1.14 -10.86 0.64
C LEU A 104 0.23 -11.64 -0.33
N ILE A 105 -1.02 -11.89 0.10
CA ILE A 105 -2.00 -12.61 -0.72
C ILE A 105 -2.28 -11.84 -2.01
N LYS A 106 -2.53 -10.53 -1.92
CA LYS A 106 -2.79 -9.69 -3.09
C LYS A 106 -1.59 -9.62 -4.03
N ASN A 107 -0.40 -9.43 -3.48
CA ASN A 107 0.82 -9.36 -4.28
C ASN A 107 1.05 -10.68 -5.03
N LEU A 108 0.85 -11.83 -4.37
CA LEU A 108 0.93 -13.14 -5.00
C LEU A 108 -0.09 -13.28 -6.15
N GLN A 109 -1.36 -12.95 -5.90
CA GLN A 109 -2.41 -13.00 -6.93
C GLN A 109 -2.11 -12.07 -8.12
N GLN A 110 -1.51 -10.91 -7.86
CA GLN A 110 -1.09 -9.99 -8.91
C GLN A 110 0.09 -10.54 -9.72
N GLU A 111 1.11 -11.12 -9.07
CA GLU A 111 2.23 -11.80 -9.75
C GLU A 111 1.74 -12.96 -10.62
N GLU A 112 0.77 -13.74 -10.13
CA GLU A 112 0.13 -14.83 -10.88
C GLU A 112 -0.66 -14.30 -12.08
N ALA A 113 -1.45 -13.24 -11.91
CA ALA A 113 -2.22 -12.61 -12.99
C ALA A 113 -1.33 -12.01 -14.09
N MET A 114 -0.14 -11.52 -13.73
CA MET A 114 0.86 -11.02 -14.69
C MET A 114 1.69 -12.14 -15.33
N GLY A 115 1.53 -13.40 -14.90
CA GLY A 115 2.33 -14.54 -15.37
C GLY A 115 3.81 -14.48 -14.96
N VAL A 116 4.14 -13.66 -13.96
CA VAL A 116 5.53 -13.45 -13.47
C VAL A 116 5.83 -14.34 -12.26
N PHE A 117 4.82 -14.96 -11.66
CA PHE A 117 5.02 -15.85 -10.52
C PHE A 117 5.77 -17.13 -10.92
N THR A 118 6.95 -17.33 -10.31
CA THR A 118 7.65 -18.61 -10.34
C THR A 118 7.60 -19.26 -8.96
N SER A 119 7.27 -20.55 -8.92
CA SER A 119 7.31 -21.35 -7.69
C SER A 119 8.73 -21.82 -7.36
N GLU A 120 9.75 -21.24 -7.99
CA GLU A 120 11.14 -21.67 -7.84
C GLU A 120 11.76 -21.08 -6.57
N GLY A 121 12.30 -21.98 -5.75
CA GLY A 121 13.06 -21.65 -4.54
C GLY A 121 12.25 -21.73 -3.24
N PRO A 122 12.92 -21.94 -2.09
CA PRO A 122 12.23 -22.27 -0.84
C PRO A 122 11.39 -21.11 -0.26
N SER A 123 11.74 -19.86 -0.58
CA SER A 123 10.94 -18.70 -0.17
C SER A 123 9.60 -18.65 -0.89
N LYS A 124 9.58 -18.93 -2.20
CA LYS A 124 8.35 -18.92 -3.01
C LYS A 124 7.46 -20.12 -2.66
N SER A 125 8.03 -21.29 -2.41
CA SER A 125 7.26 -22.44 -1.92
C SER A 125 6.65 -22.20 -0.53
N SER A 126 7.41 -21.55 0.37
CA SER A 126 6.91 -21.11 1.67
C SER A 126 5.77 -20.09 1.54
N LEU A 127 5.87 -19.12 0.61
CA LEU A 127 4.81 -18.15 0.34
C LEU A 127 3.53 -18.83 -0.19
N LEU A 128 3.66 -19.80 -1.09
CA LEU A 128 2.52 -20.55 -1.61
C LEU A 128 1.86 -21.41 -0.52
N SER A 129 2.66 -22.06 0.33
CA SER A 129 2.15 -22.78 1.51
C SER A 129 1.41 -21.85 2.48
N PHE A 130 1.95 -20.65 2.70
CA PHE A 130 1.31 -19.63 3.52
C PHE A 130 -0.03 -19.16 2.92
N TYR A 131 -0.07 -18.91 1.61
CA TYR A 131 -1.31 -18.57 0.90
C TYR A 131 -2.38 -19.65 1.09
N ASN A 132 -2.03 -20.92 0.86
CA ASN A 132 -2.95 -22.04 1.05
C ASN A 132 -3.46 -22.15 2.49
N TYR A 133 -2.57 -21.92 3.48
CA TYR A 133 -2.95 -21.89 4.89
C TYR A 133 -3.91 -20.73 5.21
N ALA A 134 -3.55 -19.49 4.85
CA ALA A 134 -4.36 -18.31 5.13
C ALA A 134 -5.74 -18.38 4.45
N CYS A 135 -5.77 -18.83 3.20
CA CYS A 135 -7.01 -19.01 2.44
C CYS A 135 -7.90 -20.15 2.95
N SER A 136 -7.42 -21.00 3.87
CA SER A 136 -8.24 -22.04 4.51
C SER A 136 -9.21 -21.50 5.57
N PHE A 137 -9.12 -20.21 5.93
CA PHE A 137 -9.97 -19.55 6.92
C PHE A 137 -11.04 -18.69 6.26
N ASN A 138 -12.29 -18.87 6.67
CA ASN A 138 -13.42 -18.09 6.15
C ASN A 138 -13.25 -16.59 6.47
N GLU A 139 -12.69 -16.25 7.63
CA GLU A 139 -12.43 -14.87 8.04
C GLU A 139 -11.52 -14.13 7.05
N ILE A 140 -10.50 -14.82 6.52
CA ILE A 140 -9.59 -14.28 5.51
C ILE A 140 -10.31 -14.14 4.17
N GLN A 141 -11.08 -15.14 3.75
CA GLN A 141 -11.87 -15.08 2.51
C GLN A 141 -12.89 -13.94 2.52
N PHE A 142 -13.59 -13.75 3.65
CA PHE A 142 -14.51 -12.63 3.83
C PHE A 142 -13.81 -11.29 3.79
N LEU A 143 -12.64 -11.16 4.45
CA LEU A 143 -11.85 -9.95 4.41
C LEU A 143 -11.37 -9.64 2.98
N LEU A 144 -10.84 -10.63 2.26
CA LEU A 144 -10.42 -10.47 0.86
C LEU A 144 -11.61 -10.07 -0.02
N SER A 145 -12.78 -10.70 0.13
CA SER A 145 -13.99 -10.34 -0.61
C SER A 145 -14.44 -8.90 -0.31
N TYR A 146 -14.47 -8.52 0.97
CA TYR A 146 -14.82 -7.17 1.41
C TYR A 146 -13.82 -6.15 0.85
N VAL A 147 -12.54 -6.43 0.97
CA VAL A 147 -11.46 -5.59 0.45
C VAL A 147 -11.58 -5.48 -1.07
N SER A 148 -11.82 -6.56 -1.82
CA SER A 148 -12.01 -6.50 -3.28
C SER A 148 -13.28 -5.75 -3.69
N LYS A 149 -14.39 -5.91 -2.95
CA LYS A 149 -15.64 -5.15 -3.19
C LYS A 149 -15.47 -3.66 -2.90
N ASN A 150 -14.70 -3.32 -1.87
CA ASN A 150 -14.36 -1.93 -1.53
C ASN A 150 -13.15 -1.39 -2.32
N LEU A 151 -12.36 -2.24 -2.97
CA LEU A 151 -11.44 -1.86 -4.06
C LEU A 151 -12.18 -1.71 -5.39
N GLY A 152 -13.44 -2.17 -5.48
CA GLY A 152 -14.43 -1.73 -6.46
C GLY A 152 -14.92 -0.31 -6.20
N ALA A 153 -14.59 0.29 -5.05
CA ALA A 153 -14.42 1.74 -4.95
C ALA A 153 -12.95 2.04 -5.32
N PRO A 154 -12.67 2.93 -6.28
CA PRO A 154 -11.40 2.91 -7.00
C PRO A 154 -10.22 3.21 -6.08
N ALA A 155 -9.38 2.20 -5.84
CA ALA A 155 -8.01 2.44 -5.38
C ALA A 155 -7.23 2.98 -6.59
N ALA A 156 -6.97 4.29 -6.54
CA ALA A 156 -6.59 5.18 -7.65
C ALA A 156 -7.79 5.66 -8.51
N SER A 157 -8.86 6.10 -7.86
CA SER A 157 -9.37 7.40 -8.26
C SER A 157 -8.18 8.35 -8.07
N SER A 158 -7.71 8.98 -9.15
CA SER A 158 -6.77 10.10 -9.08
C SER A 158 -7.18 10.98 -7.89
N GLU A 159 -6.25 11.62 -7.14
CA GLU A 159 -6.65 12.58 -6.10
C GLU A 159 -7.67 13.61 -6.67
N GLY A 160 -7.61 13.82 -7.98
CA GLY A 160 -8.58 14.58 -8.77
C GLY A 160 -10.00 13.99 -8.91
N ASP A 161 -10.20 12.68 -8.83
CA ASP A 161 -11.53 12.04 -8.94
C ASP A 161 -12.35 12.15 -7.64
N GLN A 162 -11.75 12.65 -6.55
CA GLN A 162 -12.45 12.86 -5.30
C GLN A 162 -13.54 13.92 -5.48
N LEU A 163 -14.75 13.66 -4.99
CA LEU A 163 -15.82 14.65 -5.00
C LEU A 163 -15.54 15.76 -3.99
N VAL A 164 -15.89 17.00 -4.36
CA VAL A 164 -15.85 18.15 -3.44
C VAL A 164 -16.74 17.86 -2.23
N GLY A 165 -17.96 17.35 -2.45
CA GLY A 165 -18.85 16.88 -1.39
C GLY A 165 -19.40 17.98 -0.48
N PHE A 166 -19.29 19.26 -0.87
CA PHE A 166 -19.88 20.43 -0.21
C PHE A 166 -20.09 21.57 -1.22
N GLY A 167 -20.97 22.52 -0.88
CA GLY A 167 -21.23 23.71 -1.71
C GLY A 167 -21.91 23.41 -3.06
N ALA A 168 -21.94 24.41 -3.94
CA ALA A 168 -22.58 24.31 -5.26
C ALA A 168 -21.93 23.24 -6.16
N HIS A 169 -20.65 22.93 -5.92
CA HIS A 169 -19.89 21.93 -6.66
C HIS A 169 -19.80 20.58 -5.95
N ALA A 170 -20.70 20.28 -5.00
CA ALA A 170 -20.62 19.05 -4.19
C ALA A 170 -20.55 17.75 -5.02
N LYS A 171 -21.12 17.77 -6.22
CA LYS A 171 -21.15 16.64 -7.17
C LYS A 171 -19.99 16.65 -8.17
N SER A 172 -19.16 17.69 -8.19
CA SER A 172 -18.01 17.78 -9.06
C SER A 172 -16.78 17.14 -8.42
N THR A 173 -15.88 16.64 -9.26
CA THR A 173 -14.59 16.11 -8.84
C THR A 173 -13.56 17.23 -8.66
N TRP A 174 -12.50 16.99 -7.89
CA TRP A 174 -11.42 17.95 -7.70
C TRP A 174 -10.70 18.30 -9.02
N GLN A 175 -10.61 17.33 -9.95
CA GLN A 175 -10.06 17.50 -11.29
C GLN A 175 -10.95 18.36 -12.17
N GLU A 176 -12.27 18.21 -12.08
CA GLU A 176 -13.22 19.10 -12.76
C GLU A 176 -13.07 20.55 -12.28
N ILE A 177 -12.88 20.76 -10.97
CA ILE A 177 -12.59 22.07 -10.40
C ILE A 177 -11.28 22.64 -10.94
N TRP A 178 -10.23 21.81 -11.05
CA TRP A 178 -8.94 22.22 -11.59
C TRP A 178 -9.02 22.58 -13.09
N ASN A 179 -9.70 21.75 -13.86
CA ASN A 179 -9.84 21.92 -15.31
C ASN A 179 -10.73 23.13 -15.65
N ASN A 180 -11.78 23.37 -14.87
CA ASN A 180 -12.73 24.49 -15.06
C ASN A 180 -12.40 25.73 -14.22
N ARG A 181 -11.11 26.02 -13.98
CA ARG A 181 -10.69 27.18 -13.15
C ARG A 181 -11.18 28.56 -13.64
N ALA A 182 -11.71 28.66 -14.86
CA ALA A 182 -12.28 29.89 -15.42
C ALA A 182 -13.58 30.32 -14.72
N ASP A 183 -14.26 29.41 -14.02
CA ASP A 183 -15.49 29.72 -13.26
C ASP A 183 -15.23 30.47 -11.94
N GLY A 184 -13.95 30.63 -11.54
CA GLY A 184 -13.54 31.34 -10.33
C GLY A 184 -13.63 30.53 -9.03
N TYR A 185 -14.20 29.32 -9.05
CA TYR A 185 -14.38 28.51 -7.84
C TYR A 185 -13.04 28.03 -7.28
N ALA A 186 -12.10 27.63 -8.14
CA ALA A 186 -10.75 27.24 -7.72
C ALA A 186 -10.01 28.39 -7.00
N SER A 187 -10.12 29.62 -7.52
CA SER A 187 -9.53 30.83 -6.91
C SER A 187 -10.14 31.15 -5.56
N PHE A 188 -11.46 30.99 -5.42
CA PHE A 188 -12.16 31.15 -4.14
C PHE A 188 -11.64 30.16 -3.08
N ILE A 189 -11.53 28.88 -3.42
CA ILE A 189 -11.03 27.84 -2.49
C ILE A 189 -9.56 28.09 -2.12
N LEU A 190 -8.73 28.57 -3.04
CA LEU A 190 -7.33 28.90 -2.77
C LEU A 190 -7.17 30.10 -1.81
N GLY A 191 -8.09 31.05 -1.84
CA GLY A 191 -8.11 32.22 -0.94
C GLY A 191 -8.84 32.00 0.38
N ALA A 192 -9.60 30.92 0.54
CA ALA A 192 -10.38 30.65 1.74
C ALA A 192 -9.50 30.22 2.94
N THR A 193 -9.86 30.66 4.14
CA THR A 193 -9.29 30.13 5.39
C THR A 193 -9.88 28.76 5.70
N CYS A 194 -9.06 27.71 5.62
CA CYS A 194 -9.49 26.33 5.79
C CYS A 194 -9.02 25.76 7.14
N VAL A 195 -9.92 25.11 7.87
CA VAL A 195 -9.57 24.37 9.09
C VAL A 195 -8.88 23.05 8.70
N PRO A 196 -7.67 22.74 9.25
CA PRO A 196 -6.97 21.50 8.97
C PRO A 196 -7.84 20.26 9.19
N GLY A 197 -7.73 19.29 8.28
CA GLY A 197 -8.49 18.02 8.32
C GLY A 197 -9.88 18.07 7.69
N THR A 198 -10.43 19.25 7.39
CA THR A 198 -11.72 19.38 6.68
C THR A 198 -11.62 19.00 5.20
N ARG A 199 -12.75 18.67 4.57
CA ARG A 199 -12.80 18.39 3.12
C ARG A 199 -12.33 19.58 2.27
N MET A 200 -12.68 20.79 2.70
CA MET A 200 -12.25 22.04 2.04
C MET A 200 -10.75 22.25 2.14
N TYR A 201 -10.14 21.95 3.29
CA TYR A 201 -8.68 21.96 3.46
C TYR A 201 -7.99 20.97 2.52
N LYS A 202 -8.52 19.76 2.38
CA LYS A 202 -7.95 18.74 1.49
C LYS A 202 -8.02 19.16 0.01
N LEU A 203 -9.18 19.64 -0.45
CA LEU A 203 -9.32 20.20 -1.80
C LEU A 203 -8.36 21.37 -2.03
N GLN A 204 -8.19 22.25 -1.05
CA GLN A 204 -7.27 23.39 -1.15
C GLN A 204 -5.81 22.93 -1.33
N GLN A 205 -5.38 21.86 -0.64
CA GLN A 205 -4.03 21.32 -0.82
C GLN A 205 -3.84 20.68 -2.19
N TYR A 206 -4.82 19.93 -2.68
CA TYR A 206 -4.80 19.40 -4.04
C TYR A 206 -4.59 20.49 -5.09
N LEU A 207 -5.37 21.58 -5.03
CA LEU A 207 -5.25 22.71 -5.97
C LEU A 207 -3.87 23.40 -5.89
N ARG A 208 -3.28 23.51 -4.69
CA ARG A 208 -1.93 24.06 -4.51
C ARG A 208 -0.86 23.16 -5.14
N ASN A 209 -0.96 21.85 -4.93
CA ASN A 209 -0.02 20.88 -5.49
C ASN A 209 -0.07 20.88 -7.02
N GLN A 210 -1.27 20.97 -7.60
CA GLN A 210 -1.45 21.09 -9.05
C GLN A 210 -0.83 22.38 -9.61
N MET A 211 -0.94 23.51 -8.89
CA MET A 211 -0.33 24.78 -9.32
C MET A 211 1.21 24.75 -9.27
N GLN A 212 1.78 24.01 -8.32
CA GLN A 212 3.22 23.79 -8.23
C GLN A 212 3.71 22.84 -9.33
N SER A 213 2.94 21.79 -9.65
CA SER A 213 3.27 20.83 -10.70
C SER A 213 3.07 21.38 -12.12
N ALA A 214 2.17 22.35 -12.31
CA ALA A 214 1.91 22.99 -13.61
C ALA A 214 2.85 24.18 -13.89
N ARG A 215 3.73 24.55 -12.95
CA ARG A 215 4.71 25.62 -13.14
C ARG A 215 5.96 25.03 -13.83
N PRO A 216 6.37 25.50 -15.03
CA PRO A 216 7.65 25.09 -15.60
C PRO A 216 8.80 25.56 -14.68
N PRO A 217 9.91 24.81 -14.61
CA PRO A 217 11.05 25.20 -13.78
C PRO A 217 11.55 26.57 -14.23
N VAL A 218 11.57 27.51 -13.28
CA VAL A 218 12.16 28.83 -13.47
C VAL A 218 13.67 28.60 -13.62
N VAL A 219 14.18 28.76 -14.83
CA VAL A 219 15.61 28.80 -15.10
C VAL A 219 16.17 29.98 -14.30
N ALA A 220 17.03 29.67 -13.33
CA ALA A 220 17.78 30.68 -12.59
C ALA A 220 18.69 31.44 -13.59
N SER A 221 18.36 32.69 -13.89
CA SER A 221 19.28 33.61 -14.55
C SER A 221 20.47 33.87 -13.63
N SER A 222 21.55 33.15 -13.88
CA SER A 222 22.91 33.54 -13.51
C SER A 222 23.51 34.30 -14.69
N ALA A 223 23.71 35.59 -14.51
CA ALA A 223 24.39 36.47 -15.45
C ALA A 223 25.89 36.11 -15.56
N ALA A 224 26.39 35.96 -16.80
CA ALA A 224 27.79 36.21 -17.18
C ALA A 224 27.94 36.28 -18.73
N SER A 225 28.05 37.51 -19.25
CA SER A 225 29.11 38.01 -20.16
C SER A 225 29.81 36.99 -21.10
N LYS A 226 29.88 37.11 -22.43
CA LYS A 226 30.35 38.21 -23.31
C LYS A 226 30.14 37.82 -24.83
N PRO A 227 30.43 38.70 -25.80
CA PRO A 227 29.66 38.85 -27.04
C PRO A 227 30.24 38.09 -28.24
N THR A 228 29.43 37.89 -29.28
CA THR A 228 29.92 37.54 -30.63
C THR A 228 29.25 38.42 -31.66
N VAL A 229 30.13 39.05 -32.44
CA VAL A 229 29.93 40.07 -33.46
C VAL A 229 29.12 39.50 -34.63
N ARG A 230 28.08 40.21 -35.06
CA ARG A 230 27.75 40.31 -36.49
C ARG A 230 27.29 41.72 -36.85
N GLU A 231 28.15 42.31 -37.66
CA GLU A 231 28.06 43.53 -38.41
C GLU A 231 27.01 43.37 -39.52
N CYS A 232 26.03 44.27 -39.57
CA CYS A 232 25.33 44.64 -40.78
C CYS A 232 25.23 46.16 -40.79
N ASP A 233 26.00 46.73 -41.70
CA ASP A 233 25.92 48.05 -42.33
C ASP A 233 24.49 48.57 -42.50
N ALA A 234 24.20 49.85 -42.67
CA ALA A 234 24.83 51.16 -42.47
C ALA A 234 23.79 52.15 -43.05
N GLU A 235 23.72 53.37 -42.49
CA GLU A 235 23.09 54.56 -43.10
C GLU A 235 21.55 54.50 -43.35
N HIS A 236 20.70 55.51 -43.13
CA HIS A 236 20.85 56.95 -42.94
C HIS A 236 19.47 57.49 -42.50
N LEU A 237 19.39 58.31 -41.44
CA LEU A 237 18.68 59.61 -41.39
C LEU A 237 18.54 60.11 -39.93
N PRO A 238 18.87 61.39 -39.66
CA PRO A 238 18.95 61.93 -38.30
C PRO A 238 17.68 62.66 -37.83
N LEU A 239 17.50 62.64 -36.50
CA LEU A 239 17.01 63.68 -35.59
C LEU A 239 16.18 64.86 -36.14
N GLN A 240 15.01 65.11 -35.54
CA GLN A 240 14.64 66.35 -34.81
C GLN A 240 13.20 66.18 -34.24
N ALA A 241 12.99 66.27 -32.92
CA ALA A 241 12.82 67.46 -32.08
C ALA A 241 11.36 67.95 -31.98
N THR A 242 10.85 67.84 -30.75
CA THR A 242 10.08 68.84 -29.99
C THR A 242 8.81 69.49 -30.56
N VAL A 243 7.73 69.27 -29.78
CA VAL A 243 6.52 70.08 -29.53
C VAL A 243 6.64 71.59 -29.81
N ALA A 244 5.66 72.17 -30.51
CA ALA A 244 4.99 73.44 -30.15
C ALA A 244 3.73 73.69 -31.01
N VAL A 245 2.61 73.88 -30.29
CA VAL A 245 1.30 74.51 -30.62
C VAL A 245 0.48 73.93 -31.78
#